data_AF-Q1J2X8-F1
#
_entry.id   AF-Q1J2X8-F1
#
_cell.length_a   1.000
_cell.length_b   1.000
_cell.length_c   1.000
_cell.angle_alpha   90.00
_cell.angle_beta   90.00
_cell.angle_gamma   90.00
#
_symmetry.space_group_name_H-M   'P 1'
#
loop_
_entity.id
_entity.type
_entity.pdbx_description
1 polymer ?
#
loop_
_entity_poly.entity_id
_entity_poly.type
_entity_poly.pdbx_seq_one_letter_code
_entity_poly.pdbx_strand_id
1 'polypeptide(L)'
;MTKAFLALPHLALACVLMSLLTPSASLAGGSSPAATRPAPSTATFRNPVIDENFPDPFILKVGHTYHAYSTNSGNDNVPHAISRDLRHWERAGDALPVLPGWAKAGRTWAPEVAHIGNRFVLYFTATDQASGRQCIGAGVASSPTGPFRDTASRPLVCQEAEGGSIDPSPFQDVDGQWYLLWKNDGNCCNQLTNIYLQPLGADGLKLTGQATPLIHNFELWEGNVIEAPTLYRSGGVYYLLYSGGPYDSDLYAVGYATSNRITGPYRKAPENPILVSKGAVAGPGHQAVVQDGVGKTWLAYHAWTAGRIGDAVGYRSLRLDPVTFAGGKVKVAGPTLTPQQAPTP
;
A
#
# COMPACT_ATOMS: atom_id res chain seq x y z
N MET A 1 -62.83 47.68 -8.00
CA MET A 1 -63.34 47.28 -6.68
C MET A 1 -62.30 47.72 -5.65
N THR A 2 -62.36 48.99 -5.22
CA THR A 2 -62.72 49.44 -3.86
C THR A 2 -61.65 49.02 -2.83
N LYS A 3 -60.68 49.89 -2.46
CA LYS A 3 -60.73 50.92 -1.37
C LYS A 3 -61.39 50.38 -0.08
N ALA A 4 -60.95 50.61 1.15
CA ALA A 4 -59.80 51.24 1.83
C ALA A 4 -60.15 51.32 3.35
N PHE A 5 -59.23 51.86 4.17
CA PHE A 5 -59.43 52.44 5.53
C PHE A 5 -59.67 51.46 6.70
N LEU A 6 -59.21 51.66 7.94
CA LEU A 6 -58.24 52.53 8.62
C LEU A 6 -58.20 52.07 10.11
N ALA A 7 -57.21 52.58 10.86
CA ALA A 7 -57.26 52.95 12.29
C ALA A 7 -56.39 52.13 13.28
N LEU A 8 -55.38 52.82 13.80
CA LEU A 8 -54.77 52.65 15.13
C LEU A 8 -55.71 53.22 16.20
N PRO A 9 -55.60 52.82 17.49
CA PRO A 9 -54.77 53.61 18.42
C PRO A 9 -54.01 52.82 19.50
N HIS A 10 -53.09 53.57 20.13
CA HIS A 10 -52.16 53.30 21.22
C HIS A 10 -52.70 52.48 22.41
N LEU A 11 -51.81 51.69 23.04
CA LEU A 11 -51.71 51.64 24.50
C LEU A 11 -50.28 51.23 24.94
N ALA A 12 -49.71 52.03 25.84
CA ALA A 12 -48.44 51.80 26.49
C ALA A 12 -48.50 50.60 27.44
N LEU A 13 -47.43 49.81 27.53
CA LEU A 13 -47.25 48.88 28.64
C LEU A 13 -45.83 48.95 29.18
N ALA A 14 -45.77 49.16 30.49
CA ALA A 14 -44.61 49.51 31.29
C ALA A 14 -43.58 48.37 31.40
N CYS A 15 -42.31 48.77 31.38
CA CYS A 15 -41.18 47.93 31.80
C CYS A 15 -41.29 47.61 33.30
N VAL A 16 -41.50 46.34 33.63
CA VAL A 16 -41.23 45.80 34.97
C VAL A 16 -39.89 45.07 34.89
N LEU A 17 -38.84 45.69 35.45
CA LEU A 17 -37.58 44.99 35.74
C LEU A 17 -37.82 44.05 36.91
N MET A 18 -37.87 42.74 36.66
CA MET A 18 -37.68 41.72 37.69
C MET A 18 -36.19 41.41 37.81
N SER A 19 -35.58 41.90 38.89
CA SER A 19 -34.25 41.53 39.35
C SER A 19 -34.26 40.10 39.88
N LEU A 20 -33.83 39.13 39.07
CA LEU A 20 -33.53 37.77 39.50
C LEU A 20 -32.10 37.73 40.06
N LEU A 21 -31.98 37.64 41.39
CA LEU A 21 -30.74 37.28 42.06
C LEU A 21 -30.42 35.80 41.76
N THR A 22 -29.47 35.55 40.88
CA THR A 22 -28.84 34.23 40.73
C THR A 22 -27.73 34.07 41.77
N PRO A 23 -27.68 32.98 42.55
CA PRO A 23 -26.55 32.70 43.42
C PRO A 23 -25.31 32.38 42.57
N SER A 24 -24.24 33.14 42.75
CA SER A 24 -22.92 32.87 42.19
C SER A 24 -22.36 31.59 42.78
N ALA A 25 -22.49 30.47 42.06
CA ALA A 25 -21.74 29.27 42.34
C ALA A 25 -20.29 29.50 41.89
N SER A 26 -19.39 29.71 42.86
CA SER A 26 -17.95 29.70 42.63
C SER A 26 -17.53 28.33 42.10
N LEU A 27 -17.32 28.23 40.79
CA LEU A 27 -16.65 27.10 40.17
C LEU A 27 -15.18 27.16 40.58
N ALA A 28 -14.84 26.39 41.62
CA ALA A 28 -13.47 26.06 41.92
C ALA A 28 -12.83 25.43 40.67
N GLY A 29 -11.77 26.08 40.17
CA GLY A 29 -11.00 25.63 39.00
C GLY A 29 -10.35 24.28 39.29
N GLY A 30 -11.04 23.21 38.93
CA GLY A 30 -10.45 21.88 38.80
C GLY A 30 -9.61 21.87 37.53
N SER A 31 -8.30 22.06 37.69
CA SER A 31 -7.32 21.77 36.65
C SER A 31 -7.46 20.30 36.24
N SER A 32 -8.06 20.04 35.07
CA SER A 32 -8.02 18.72 34.45
C SER A 32 -6.56 18.29 34.31
N PRO A 33 -6.19 17.07 34.72
CA PRO A 33 -4.83 16.60 34.50
C PRO A 33 -4.57 16.62 32.99
N ALA A 34 -3.55 17.37 32.59
CA ALA A 34 -3.07 17.34 31.22
C ALA A 34 -2.82 15.88 30.82
N ALA A 35 -3.43 15.44 29.73
CA ALA A 35 -3.23 14.09 29.22
C ALA A 35 -1.72 13.89 29.01
N THR A 36 -1.10 13.06 29.85
CA THR A 36 0.31 12.74 29.76
C THR A 36 0.54 12.08 28.42
N ARG A 37 1.19 12.78 27.50
CA ARG A 37 1.58 12.21 26.20
C ARG A 37 2.45 10.99 26.51
N PRO A 38 2.09 9.77 26.06
CA PRO A 38 2.87 8.59 26.37
C PRO A 38 4.32 8.84 25.96
N ALA A 39 5.25 8.50 26.86
CA ALA A 39 6.67 8.65 26.59
C ALA A 39 7.02 7.87 25.30
N PRO A 40 7.89 8.41 24.43
CA PRO A 40 8.30 7.69 23.23
C PRO A 40 8.87 6.33 23.62
N SER A 41 8.39 5.29 22.95
CA SER A 41 8.84 3.91 23.15
C SER A 41 10.37 3.83 23.05
N THR A 42 11.01 3.25 24.06
CA THR A 42 12.44 2.92 24.10
C THR A 42 12.74 1.60 23.39
N ALA A 43 11.72 0.89 22.91
CA ALA A 43 11.91 -0.36 22.20
C ALA A 43 12.61 -0.13 20.87
N THR A 44 13.47 -1.08 20.49
CA THR A 44 14.20 -1.06 19.22
C THR A 44 13.90 -2.31 18.41
N PHE A 45 14.18 -2.26 17.11
CA PHE A 45 14.17 -3.41 16.22
C PHE A 45 15.38 -3.38 15.29
N ARG A 46 15.61 -4.46 14.56
CA ARG A 46 16.64 -4.57 13.52
C ARG A 46 16.05 -5.25 12.30
N ASN A 47 16.53 -4.86 11.13
CA ASN A 47 16.24 -5.58 9.89
C ASN A 47 17.18 -6.80 9.73
N PRO A 48 16.72 -7.83 9.02
CA PRO A 48 15.34 -8.01 8.52
C PRO A 48 14.34 -8.35 9.64
N VAL A 49 13.06 -8.00 9.44
CA VAL A 49 11.97 -8.31 10.38
C VAL A 49 11.32 -9.68 10.10
N ILE A 50 11.51 -10.22 8.88
CA ILE A 50 11.37 -11.66 8.60
C ILE A 50 12.65 -12.09 7.89
N ASP A 51 13.51 -12.83 8.59
CA ASP A 51 14.80 -13.33 8.07
C ASP A 51 14.65 -14.68 7.37
N GLU A 52 13.72 -14.74 6.41
CA GLU A 52 13.41 -15.93 5.62
C GLU A 52 13.13 -15.49 4.18
N ASN A 53 12.93 -16.45 3.25
CA ASN A 53 12.48 -16.14 1.91
C ASN A 53 11.06 -15.60 1.93
N PHE A 54 10.94 -14.27 1.89
CA PHE A 54 9.72 -13.48 1.95
C PHE A 54 9.78 -12.33 0.90
N PRO A 55 9.79 -12.67 -0.39
CA PRO A 55 9.89 -11.68 -1.45
C PRO A 55 8.58 -10.95 -1.72
N ASP A 56 8.68 -9.77 -2.30
CA ASP A 56 7.56 -8.96 -2.76
C ASP A 56 6.52 -8.69 -1.65
N PRO A 57 6.95 -8.14 -0.50
CA PRO A 57 6.13 -8.10 0.70
C PRO A 57 5.07 -7.02 0.65
N PHE A 58 3.82 -7.42 0.82
CA PHE A 58 2.71 -6.51 1.09
C PHE A 58 2.24 -6.65 2.53
N ILE A 59 1.93 -5.53 3.20
CA ILE A 59 1.42 -5.54 4.58
C ILE A 59 0.06 -4.83 4.66
N LEU A 60 -0.97 -5.57 5.03
CA LEU A 60 -2.31 -5.06 5.35
C LEU A 60 -2.48 -4.90 6.86
N LYS A 61 -2.91 -3.71 7.31
CA LYS A 61 -3.33 -3.50 8.70
C LYS A 61 -4.85 -3.69 8.84
N VAL A 62 -5.29 -4.60 9.70
CA VAL A 62 -6.70 -4.83 10.07
C VAL A 62 -6.84 -4.69 11.59
N GLY A 63 -7.47 -3.61 12.04
CA GLY A 63 -7.53 -3.27 13.47
C GLY A 63 -6.12 -3.09 14.06
N HIS A 64 -5.77 -3.93 15.05
CA HIS A 64 -4.45 -3.95 15.72
C HIS A 64 -3.53 -5.06 15.20
N THR A 65 -3.82 -5.62 14.03
CA THR A 65 -3.10 -6.76 13.47
C THR A 65 -2.60 -6.43 12.07
N TYR A 66 -1.36 -6.79 11.80
CA TYR A 66 -0.71 -6.65 10.51
C TYR A 66 -0.61 -8.02 9.85
N HIS A 67 -0.96 -8.10 8.58
CA HIS A 67 -0.95 -9.29 7.76
C HIS A 67 0.04 -9.06 6.62
N ALA A 68 1.13 -9.83 6.59
CA ALA A 68 2.12 -9.79 5.53
C ALA A 68 1.91 -10.94 4.55
N TYR A 69 1.95 -10.66 3.25
CA TYR A 69 1.83 -11.62 2.16
C TYR A 69 3.07 -11.52 1.27
N SER A 70 3.49 -12.63 0.67
CA SER A 70 4.69 -12.66 -0.18
C SER A 70 4.48 -13.49 -1.44
N THR A 71 5.38 -13.31 -2.40
CA THR A 71 5.57 -14.26 -3.51
C THR A 71 5.81 -15.68 -2.98
N ASN A 72 5.41 -16.68 -3.78
CA ASN A 72 5.46 -18.09 -3.44
C ASN A 72 6.81 -18.53 -2.86
N SER A 73 6.77 -19.37 -1.84
CA SER A 73 7.97 -19.85 -1.14
C SER A 73 7.71 -21.26 -0.62
N GLY A 74 8.63 -22.19 -0.89
CA GLY A 74 8.42 -23.60 -0.59
C GLY A 74 7.17 -24.15 -1.30
N ASN A 75 6.22 -24.67 -0.52
CA ASN A 75 4.96 -25.24 -1.03
C ASN A 75 3.80 -24.24 -1.03
N ASP A 76 3.98 -23.04 -0.45
CA ASP A 76 2.92 -22.05 -0.31
C ASP A 76 2.85 -21.18 -1.56
N ASN A 77 1.65 -21.02 -2.13
CA ASN A 77 1.40 -20.11 -3.25
C ASN A 77 1.48 -18.65 -2.82
N VAL A 78 0.91 -18.33 -1.65
CA VAL A 78 1.01 -17.02 -1.02
C VAL A 78 1.32 -17.21 0.47
N PRO A 79 2.61 -17.29 0.85
CA PRO A 79 3.01 -17.32 2.25
C PRO A 79 2.43 -16.12 3.01
N HIS A 80 1.89 -16.38 4.19
CA HIS A 80 1.25 -15.39 5.05
C HIS A 80 1.92 -15.35 6.43
N ALA A 81 2.06 -14.15 6.98
CA ALA A 81 2.54 -13.93 8.34
C ALA A 81 1.72 -12.85 9.05
N ILE A 82 1.67 -12.93 10.38
CA ILE A 82 0.89 -12.03 11.23
C ILE A 82 1.80 -11.35 12.26
N SER A 83 1.58 -10.07 12.48
CA SER A 83 2.25 -9.29 13.54
C SER A 83 1.26 -8.39 14.27
N ARG A 84 1.60 -8.00 15.51
CA ARG A 84 0.93 -6.92 16.25
C ARG A 84 1.77 -5.66 16.36
N ASP A 85 3.02 -5.69 15.88
CA ASP A 85 3.99 -4.63 16.15
C ASP A 85 4.98 -4.36 15.01
N LEU A 86 4.73 -4.95 13.82
CA LEU A 86 5.52 -4.88 12.59
C LEU A 86 6.96 -5.44 12.67
N ARG A 87 7.41 -5.92 13.84
CA ARG A 87 8.79 -6.41 14.05
C ARG A 87 8.86 -7.89 14.43
N HIS A 88 7.85 -8.42 15.10
CA HIS A 88 7.74 -9.86 15.39
C HIS A 88 6.63 -10.45 14.55
N TRP A 89 6.95 -11.47 13.77
CA TRP A 89 6.05 -12.09 12.80
C TRP A 89 5.89 -13.58 13.08
N GLU A 90 4.65 -14.05 13.06
CA GLU A 90 4.28 -15.46 13.16
C GLU A 90 3.79 -15.94 11.80
N ARG A 91 4.30 -17.07 11.30
CA ARG A 91 3.80 -17.72 10.08
C ARG A 91 2.33 -18.12 10.27
N ALA A 92 1.51 -17.86 9.26
CA ALA A 92 0.07 -18.10 9.30
C ALA A 92 -0.44 -18.96 8.12
N GLY A 93 0.49 -19.64 7.42
CA GLY A 93 0.20 -20.60 6.36
C GLY A 93 0.11 -19.99 4.97
N ASP A 94 -0.52 -20.69 4.04
CA ASP A 94 -0.78 -20.23 2.67
C ASP A 94 -2.14 -19.52 2.60
N ALA A 95 -2.13 -18.23 2.23
CA ALA A 95 -3.35 -17.45 2.07
C ALA A 95 -4.15 -17.89 0.83
N LEU A 96 -3.52 -18.48 -0.20
CA LEU A 96 -4.17 -18.94 -1.44
C LEU A 96 -3.78 -20.41 -1.71
N PRO A 97 -4.25 -21.37 -0.88
CA PRO A 97 -3.80 -22.76 -0.95
C PRO A 97 -4.26 -23.50 -2.21
N VAL A 98 -5.26 -22.97 -2.91
CA VAL A 98 -5.78 -23.55 -4.16
C VAL A 98 -5.82 -22.46 -5.22
N LEU A 99 -4.95 -22.58 -6.22
CA LEU A 99 -4.95 -21.71 -7.38
C LEU A 99 -6.20 -21.93 -8.26
N PRO A 100 -6.70 -20.89 -8.95
CA PRO A 100 -7.81 -21.04 -9.89
C PRO A 100 -7.41 -21.91 -11.09
N GLY A 101 -8.41 -22.50 -11.75
CA GLY A 101 -8.18 -23.45 -12.85
C GLY A 101 -7.42 -22.88 -14.05
N TRP A 102 -7.40 -21.56 -14.24
CA TRP A 102 -6.64 -20.89 -15.30
C TRP A 102 -5.14 -20.79 -14.99
N ALA A 103 -4.72 -20.89 -13.73
CA ALA A 103 -3.36 -20.63 -13.29
C ALA A 103 -2.48 -21.90 -13.24
N LYS A 104 -1.19 -21.75 -13.55
CA LYS A 104 -0.15 -22.76 -13.29
C LYS A 104 0.53 -22.47 -11.95
N ALA A 105 0.81 -23.53 -11.18
CA ALA A 105 1.51 -23.44 -9.90
C ALA A 105 3.00 -23.11 -10.05
N GLY A 106 3.62 -22.63 -8.97
CA GLY A 106 5.06 -22.42 -8.83
C GLY A 106 5.58 -21.05 -9.26
N ARG A 107 4.71 -20.16 -9.75
CA ARG A 107 5.04 -18.77 -10.12
C ARG A 107 3.93 -17.81 -9.72
N THR A 108 3.56 -17.87 -8.44
CA THR A 108 2.54 -17.00 -7.86
C THR A 108 3.23 -15.82 -7.20
N TRP A 109 3.07 -14.63 -7.77
CA TRP A 109 3.92 -13.48 -7.44
C TRP A 109 3.15 -12.28 -6.92
N ALA A 110 3.85 -11.49 -6.09
CA ALA A 110 3.52 -10.14 -5.66
C ALA A 110 2.05 -9.96 -5.23
N PRO A 111 1.58 -10.71 -4.21
CA PRO A 111 0.20 -10.62 -3.79
C PRO A 111 -0.05 -9.37 -2.94
N GLU A 112 -1.09 -8.61 -3.28
CA GLU A 112 -1.60 -7.51 -2.44
C GLU A 112 -3.08 -7.72 -2.09
N VAL A 113 -3.49 -7.24 -0.91
CA VAL A 113 -4.84 -7.46 -0.37
C VAL A 113 -5.54 -6.15 -0.07
N ALA A 114 -6.76 -6.00 -0.58
CA ALA A 114 -7.67 -4.92 -0.26
C ALA A 114 -8.84 -5.39 0.60
N HIS A 115 -9.28 -4.55 1.54
CA HIS A 115 -10.54 -4.75 2.27
C HIS A 115 -11.66 -4.00 1.54
N ILE A 116 -12.48 -4.71 0.77
CA ILE A 116 -13.52 -4.15 -0.11
C ILE A 116 -14.90 -4.56 0.40
N GLY A 117 -15.65 -3.57 0.90
CA GLY A 117 -16.94 -3.82 1.52
C GLY A 117 -16.80 -4.62 2.83
N ASN A 118 -17.34 -5.84 2.85
CA ASN A 118 -17.32 -6.74 4.01
C ASN A 118 -16.36 -7.92 3.85
N ARG A 119 -15.47 -7.88 2.86
CA ARG A 119 -14.57 -8.99 2.51
C ARG A 119 -13.19 -8.49 2.11
N PHE A 120 -12.26 -9.43 2.02
CA PHE A 120 -10.92 -9.19 1.53
C PHE A 120 -10.80 -9.71 0.10
N VAL A 121 -10.09 -8.97 -0.75
CA VAL A 121 -9.76 -9.33 -2.11
C VAL A 121 -8.24 -9.36 -2.24
N LEU A 122 -7.69 -10.53 -2.55
CA LEU A 122 -6.27 -10.76 -2.80
C LEU A 122 -6.04 -10.74 -4.31
N TYR A 123 -5.25 -9.80 -4.79
CA TYR A 123 -4.77 -9.76 -6.16
C TYR A 123 -3.41 -10.43 -6.21
N PHE A 124 -3.15 -11.22 -7.24
CA PHE A 124 -1.91 -11.97 -7.37
C PHE A 124 -1.56 -12.15 -8.84
N THR A 125 -0.28 -12.35 -9.12
CA THR A 125 0.18 -12.78 -10.45
C THR A 125 0.28 -14.30 -10.50
N ALA A 126 -0.14 -14.93 -11.58
CA ALA A 126 0.18 -16.32 -11.87
C ALA A 126 0.26 -16.58 -13.38
N THR A 127 0.90 -17.69 -13.77
CA THR A 127 1.06 -18.01 -15.19
C THR A 127 -0.26 -18.55 -15.72
N ASP A 128 -0.85 -17.84 -16.67
CA ASP A 128 -2.05 -18.28 -17.36
C ASP A 128 -1.76 -19.50 -18.24
N GLN A 129 -2.60 -20.52 -18.13
CA GLN A 129 -2.43 -21.78 -18.83
C GLN A 129 -2.60 -21.63 -20.34
N ALA A 130 -3.52 -20.77 -20.77
CA ALA A 130 -3.89 -20.61 -22.17
C ALA A 130 -2.84 -19.82 -22.95
N SER A 131 -2.42 -18.67 -22.44
CA SER A 131 -1.46 -17.78 -23.09
C SER A 131 0.00 -18.09 -22.76
N GLY A 132 0.26 -18.75 -21.63
CA GLY A 132 1.62 -18.94 -21.10
C GLY A 132 2.27 -17.66 -20.55
N ARG A 133 1.50 -16.56 -20.43
CA ARG A 133 1.96 -15.29 -19.87
C ARG A 133 1.67 -15.19 -18.39
N GLN A 134 2.39 -14.29 -17.71
CA GLN A 134 2.04 -13.92 -16.35
C GLN A 134 0.86 -12.95 -16.38
N CYS A 135 -0.20 -13.28 -15.65
CA CYS A 135 -1.45 -12.53 -15.64
C CYS A 135 -1.99 -12.43 -14.21
N ILE A 136 -2.87 -11.47 -13.99
CA ILE A 136 -3.36 -11.11 -12.65
C ILE A 136 -4.69 -11.81 -12.38
N GLY A 137 -4.80 -12.48 -11.24
CA GLY A 137 -6.02 -13.03 -10.66
C GLY A 137 -6.56 -12.21 -9.49
N ALA A 138 -7.75 -12.60 -9.01
CA ALA A 138 -8.36 -12.01 -7.82
C ALA A 138 -9.13 -13.06 -7.02
N GLY A 139 -8.67 -13.35 -5.80
CA GLY A 139 -9.32 -14.27 -4.86
C GLY A 139 -10.03 -13.52 -3.74
N VAL A 140 -11.12 -14.10 -3.21
CA VAL A 140 -11.89 -13.50 -2.11
C VAL A 140 -11.84 -14.33 -0.83
N ALA A 141 -11.86 -13.66 0.32
CA ALA A 141 -12.01 -14.26 1.64
C ALA A 141 -12.84 -13.37 2.59
N SER A 142 -13.45 -13.97 3.61
CA SER A 142 -14.12 -13.22 4.70
C SER A 142 -13.16 -12.77 5.80
N SER A 143 -11.93 -13.27 5.80
CA SER A 143 -10.87 -12.98 6.78
C SER A 143 -9.59 -12.57 6.05
N PRO A 144 -8.77 -11.65 6.61
CA PRO A 144 -7.47 -11.32 6.03
C PRO A 144 -6.50 -12.52 6.05
N THR A 145 -6.73 -13.53 6.90
CA THR A 145 -5.94 -14.77 6.92
C THR A 145 -6.27 -15.72 5.76
N GLY A 146 -7.28 -15.42 4.94
CA GLY A 146 -7.79 -16.38 3.96
C GLY A 146 -8.58 -17.54 4.60
N PRO A 147 -8.70 -18.68 3.90
CA PRO A 147 -8.15 -18.91 2.57
C PRO A 147 -8.89 -18.07 1.52
N PHE A 148 -8.13 -17.38 0.68
CA PHE A 148 -8.65 -16.71 -0.50
C PHE A 148 -8.99 -17.75 -1.56
N ARG A 149 -10.05 -17.47 -2.33
CA ARG A 149 -10.47 -18.31 -3.45
C ARG A 149 -10.78 -17.46 -4.67
N ASP A 150 -10.06 -17.70 -5.75
CA ASP A 150 -10.39 -17.20 -7.08
C ASP A 150 -11.23 -18.27 -7.78
N THR A 151 -12.45 -17.91 -8.18
CA THR A 151 -13.40 -18.78 -8.89
C THR A 151 -13.55 -18.40 -10.35
N ALA A 152 -12.80 -17.43 -10.85
CA ALA A 152 -12.84 -17.00 -12.24
C ALA A 152 -12.28 -18.09 -13.16
N SER A 153 -12.83 -18.18 -14.36
CA SER A 153 -12.33 -19.07 -15.41
C SER A 153 -11.18 -18.48 -16.23
N ARG A 154 -10.83 -17.21 -16.00
CA ARG A 154 -9.81 -16.43 -16.72
C ARG A 154 -9.20 -15.40 -15.77
N PRO A 155 -7.96 -14.94 -16.03
CA PRO A 155 -7.36 -13.85 -15.27
C PRO A 155 -8.16 -12.55 -15.39
N LEU A 156 -8.06 -11.71 -14.35
CA LEU A 156 -8.63 -10.37 -14.28
C LEU A 156 -7.92 -9.40 -15.25
N VAL A 157 -6.60 -9.49 -15.36
CA VAL A 157 -5.78 -8.65 -16.26
C VAL A 157 -4.73 -9.51 -16.96
N CYS A 158 -4.62 -9.39 -18.28
CA CYS A 158 -3.68 -10.18 -19.07
C CYS A 158 -3.33 -9.45 -20.38
N GLN A 159 -2.30 -8.59 -20.37
CA GLN A 159 -1.84 -7.87 -21.56
C GLN A 159 -0.87 -8.72 -22.38
N GLU A 160 -1.36 -9.78 -23.03
CA GLU A 160 -0.52 -10.74 -23.75
C GLU A 160 0.39 -10.11 -24.82
N ALA A 161 -0.11 -9.09 -25.53
CA ALA A 161 0.65 -8.34 -26.53
C ALA A 161 1.82 -7.53 -25.94
N GLU A 162 1.74 -7.22 -24.64
CA GLU A 162 2.73 -6.45 -23.88
C GLU A 162 3.57 -7.34 -22.93
N GLY A 163 3.55 -8.66 -23.15
CA GLY A 163 4.32 -9.65 -22.39
C GLY A 163 3.56 -10.32 -21.24
N GLY A 164 2.41 -9.78 -20.84
CA GLY A 164 1.67 -10.17 -19.65
C GLY A 164 1.43 -8.98 -18.71
N SER A 165 0.86 -9.23 -17.54
CA SER A 165 0.58 -8.25 -16.51
C SER A 165 0.93 -8.84 -15.14
N ILE A 166 1.73 -8.11 -14.36
CA ILE A 166 2.20 -8.55 -13.03
C ILE A 166 2.14 -7.39 -12.02
N ASP A 167 2.46 -7.70 -10.76
CA ASP A 167 2.54 -6.77 -9.63
C ASP A 167 1.26 -5.95 -9.42
N PRO A 168 0.11 -6.61 -9.18
CA PRO A 168 -1.13 -5.91 -8.91
C PRO A 168 -1.06 -5.16 -7.57
N SER A 169 -1.38 -3.87 -7.55
CA SER A 169 -1.48 -3.08 -6.32
C SER A 169 -2.82 -2.33 -6.25
N PRO A 170 -3.74 -2.71 -5.35
CA PRO A 170 -5.01 -2.02 -5.19
C PRO A 170 -4.84 -0.72 -4.40
N PHE A 171 -5.52 0.33 -4.84
CA PHE A 171 -5.55 1.63 -4.18
C PHE A 171 -6.97 2.18 -4.08
N GLN A 172 -7.37 2.66 -2.91
CA GLN A 172 -8.64 3.36 -2.74
C GLN A 172 -8.40 4.87 -2.72
N ASP A 173 -9.04 5.59 -3.64
CA ASP A 173 -8.94 7.05 -3.67
C ASP A 173 -9.88 7.69 -2.64
N VAL A 174 -9.74 9.00 -2.45
CA VAL A 174 -10.46 9.79 -1.43
C VAL A 174 -11.98 9.83 -1.60
N ASP A 175 -12.47 9.52 -2.79
CA ASP A 175 -13.91 9.38 -3.09
C ASP A 175 -14.45 7.97 -2.83
N GLY A 176 -13.60 7.04 -2.39
CA GLY A 176 -13.92 5.64 -2.14
C GLY A 176 -13.81 4.74 -3.37
N GLN A 177 -13.51 5.28 -4.56
CA GLN A 177 -13.30 4.51 -5.77
C GLN A 177 -12.02 3.67 -5.65
N TRP A 178 -12.15 2.37 -5.90
CA TRP A 178 -11.01 1.47 -5.97
C TRP A 178 -10.38 1.51 -7.36
N TYR A 179 -9.06 1.46 -7.39
CA TYR A 179 -8.27 1.32 -8.59
C TYR A 179 -7.32 0.14 -8.42
N LEU A 180 -6.96 -0.50 -9.54
CA LEU A 180 -5.87 -1.45 -9.60
C LEU A 180 -4.73 -0.81 -10.38
N LEU A 181 -3.54 -0.83 -9.79
CA LEU A 181 -2.29 -0.59 -10.49
C LEU A 181 -1.66 -1.93 -10.86
N TRP A 182 -0.89 -1.94 -11.94
CA TRP A 182 -0.05 -3.08 -12.33
C TRP A 182 1.01 -2.60 -13.31
N LYS A 183 1.95 -3.47 -13.68
CA LYS A 183 2.84 -3.26 -14.82
C LYS A 183 2.69 -4.35 -15.87
N ASN A 184 2.92 -4.02 -17.14
CA ASN A 184 3.06 -5.06 -18.16
C ASN A 184 4.41 -5.77 -17.99
N ASP A 185 4.47 -7.06 -18.29
CA ASP A 185 5.72 -7.85 -18.21
C ASP A 185 6.62 -7.66 -19.44
N GLY A 186 6.70 -6.43 -19.98
CA GLY A 186 7.36 -6.14 -21.26
C GLY A 186 8.84 -6.53 -21.29
N ASN A 187 9.51 -6.53 -20.14
CA ASN A 187 10.90 -6.96 -19.99
C ASN A 187 11.12 -8.45 -20.32
N CYS A 188 10.11 -9.33 -20.24
CA CYS A 188 10.21 -10.71 -20.73
C CYS A 188 10.55 -10.79 -22.23
N CYS A 189 10.23 -9.71 -22.93
CA CYS A 189 9.94 -9.72 -24.35
C CYS A 189 10.60 -8.52 -25.05
N ASN A 190 11.57 -7.89 -24.39
CA ASN A 190 12.34 -6.74 -24.86
C ASN A 190 11.45 -5.55 -25.30
N GLN A 191 10.37 -5.31 -24.56
CA GLN A 191 9.47 -4.18 -24.73
C GLN A 191 9.62 -3.19 -23.56
N LEU A 192 9.07 -1.98 -23.72
CA LEU A 192 8.94 -1.04 -22.62
C LEU A 192 8.09 -1.64 -21.50
N THR A 193 8.46 -1.32 -20.27
CA THR A 193 7.67 -1.61 -19.07
C THR A 193 6.95 -0.34 -18.67
N ASN A 194 5.62 -0.43 -18.60
CA ASN A 194 4.70 0.64 -18.26
C ASN A 194 3.98 0.25 -16.97
N ILE A 195 3.74 1.23 -16.11
CA ILE A 195 2.82 1.11 -14.99
C ILE A 195 1.47 1.68 -15.42
N TYR A 196 0.41 0.90 -15.20
CA TYR A 196 -0.96 1.25 -15.52
C TYR A 196 -1.78 1.48 -14.24
N LEU A 197 -2.89 2.19 -14.41
CA LEU A 197 -3.94 2.38 -13.42
C LEU A 197 -5.30 2.22 -14.10
N GLN A 198 -6.22 1.47 -13.50
CA GLN A 198 -7.60 1.38 -13.99
C GLN A 198 -8.61 1.25 -12.84
N PRO A 199 -9.80 1.89 -12.92
CA PRO A 199 -10.82 1.75 -11.90
C PRO A 199 -11.36 0.32 -11.79
N LEU A 200 -11.52 -0.16 -10.57
CA LEU A 200 -12.19 -1.41 -10.24
C LEU A 200 -13.71 -1.21 -10.10
N GLY A 201 -14.48 -2.26 -10.40
CA GLY A 201 -15.89 -2.33 -10.03
C GLY A 201 -16.06 -2.35 -8.51
N ALA A 202 -17.28 -2.08 -8.03
CA ALA A 202 -17.59 -2.01 -6.60
C ALA A 202 -17.27 -3.29 -5.81
N ASP A 203 -17.23 -4.45 -6.49
CA ASP A 203 -16.88 -5.74 -5.92
C ASP A 203 -15.36 -6.03 -5.92
N GLY A 204 -14.56 -5.22 -6.60
CA GLY A 204 -13.11 -5.41 -6.76
C GLY A 204 -12.73 -6.53 -7.74
N LEU A 205 -13.68 -7.16 -8.43
CA LEU A 205 -13.44 -8.39 -9.22
C LEU A 205 -13.55 -8.17 -10.73
N LYS A 206 -13.65 -6.92 -11.17
CA LYS A 206 -13.64 -6.52 -12.57
C LYS A 206 -13.03 -5.14 -12.74
N LEU A 207 -12.37 -4.93 -13.87
CA LEU A 207 -11.95 -3.61 -14.31
C LEU A 207 -13.12 -2.87 -14.97
N THR A 208 -13.12 -1.54 -14.85
CA THR A 208 -14.10 -0.65 -15.49
C THR A 208 -13.36 0.50 -16.18
N GLY A 209 -14.03 1.24 -17.07
CA GLY A 209 -13.38 2.34 -17.80
C GLY A 209 -12.23 1.85 -18.71
N GLN A 210 -11.18 2.67 -18.83
CA GLN A 210 -9.98 2.39 -19.63
C GLN A 210 -8.73 2.44 -18.76
N ALA A 211 -7.74 1.62 -19.09
CA ALA A 211 -6.42 1.68 -18.46
C ALA A 211 -5.71 2.98 -18.82
N THR A 212 -5.07 3.61 -17.83
CA THR A 212 -4.24 4.81 -18.01
C THR A 212 -2.78 4.46 -17.76
N PRO A 213 -1.88 4.58 -18.75
CA PRO A 213 -0.44 4.47 -18.49
C PRO A 213 0.02 5.67 -17.66
N LEU A 214 0.77 5.41 -16.59
CA LEU A 214 1.23 6.44 -15.64
C LEU A 214 2.67 6.87 -15.91
N ILE A 215 3.57 5.89 -15.98
CA ILE A 215 5.00 6.05 -16.28
C ILE A 215 5.53 4.81 -17.02
N HIS A 216 6.69 4.93 -17.66
CA HIS A 216 7.42 3.83 -18.28
C HIS A 216 8.93 3.93 -17.98
N ASN A 217 9.70 2.87 -18.20
CA ASN A 217 11.16 2.90 -18.00
C ASN A 217 11.85 3.80 -19.05
N PHE A 218 12.66 4.75 -18.58
CA PHE A 218 13.43 5.69 -19.42
C PHE A 218 14.68 6.25 -18.70
N GLU A 219 14.75 6.19 -17.37
CA GLU A 219 15.90 6.67 -16.63
C GLU A 219 16.99 5.60 -16.56
N LEU A 220 18.27 6.02 -16.56
CA LEU A 220 19.41 5.11 -16.65
C LEU A 220 19.43 4.03 -15.56
N TRP A 221 19.04 4.39 -14.33
CA TRP A 221 19.05 3.47 -13.18
C TRP A 221 17.94 2.40 -13.25
N GLU A 222 16.90 2.61 -14.07
CA GLU A 222 15.78 1.69 -14.23
C GLU A 222 16.16 0.50 -15.14
N GLY A 223 17.17 0.68 -16.00
CA GLY A 223 17.52 -0.32 -17.00
C GLY A 223 16.32 -0.67 -17.89
N ASN A 224 16.05 -1.96 -18.07
CA ASN A 224 14.97 -2.46 -18.91
C ASN A 224 13.65 -2.72 -18.16
N VAL A 225 13.54 -2.37 -16.86
CA VAL A 225 12.36 -2.69 -16.06
C VAL A 225 12.06 -1.61 -15.02
N ILE A 226 10.79 -1.18 -15.00
CA ILE A 226 10.15 -0.63 -13.81
C ILE A 226 8.99 -1.53 -13.40
N GLU A 227 8.79 -1.71 -12.10
CA GLU A 227 7.80 -2.65 -11.56
C GLU A 227 7.37 -2.32 -10.12
N ALA A 228 6.60 -3.21 -9.49
CA ALA A 228 6.11 -3.06 -8.12
C ALA A 228 5.49 -1.68 -7.82
N PRO A 229 4.40 -1.28 -8.52
CA PRO A 229 3.78 0.01 -8.27
C PRO A 229 3.17 0.05 -6.87
N THR A 230 3.42 1.11 -6.11
CA THR A 230 2.67 1.41 -4.88
C THR A 230 2.20 2.85 -4.91
N LEU A 231 0.88 3.06 -4.82
CA LEU A 231 0.33 4.41 -4.77
C LEU A 231 0.04 4.83 -3.33
N TYR A 232 0.55 5.99 -2.94
CA TYR A 232 0.28 6.59 -1.63
C TYR A 232 -0.13 8.05 -1.79
N ARG A 233 -1.12 8.51 -1.02
CA ARG A 233 -1.62 9.88 -1.07
C ARG A 233 -1.35 10.61 0.23
N SER A 234 -0.67 11.75 0.17
CA SER A 234 -0.38 12.61 1.33
C SER A 234 -0.41 14.08 0.92
N GLY A 235 -1.03 14.94 1.74
CA GLY A 235 -1.04 16.39 1.50
C GLY A 235 -1.63 16.82 0.14
N GLY A 236 -2.56 16.05 -0.41
CA GLY A 236 -3.15 16.32 -1.73
C GLY A 236 -2.32 15.87 -2.94
N VAL A 237 -1.17 15.23 -2.70
CA VAL A 237 -0.26 14.72 -3.72
C VAL A 237 -0.36 13.20 -3.76
N TYR A 238 -0.38 12.64 -4.97
CA TYR A 238 -0.21 11.21 -5.23
C TYR A 238 1.27 10.92 -5.47
N TYR A 239 1.79 9.95 -4.71
CA TYR A 239 3.16 9.45 -4.79
C TYR A 239 3.07 8.02 -5.33
N LEU A 240 3.51 7.84 -6.57
CA LEU A 240 3.67 6.53 -7.19
C LEU A 240 5.10 6.06 -6.92
N LEU A 241 5.29 5.18 -5.95
CA LEU A 241 6.55 4.46 -5.77
C LEU A 241 6.60 3.30 -6.77
N TYR A 242 7.81 2.97 -7.20
CA TYR A 242 8.09 1.85 -8.09
C TYR A 242 9.52 1.37 -7.87
N SER A 243 9.80 0.12 -8.21
CA SER A 243 11.15 -0.42 -8.26
C SER A 243 11.69 -0.43 -9.69
N GLY A 244 13.00 -0.30 -9.83
CA GLY A 244 13.70 -0.34 -11.12
C GLY A 244 14.97 -1.19 -11.05
N GLY A 245 15.41 -1.67 -12.20
CA GLY A 245 16.55 -2.60 -12.32
C GLY A 245 16.16 -4.07 -12.10
N PRO A 246 17.12 -5.01 -12.24
CA PRO A 246 16.84 -6.44 -12.12
C PRO A 246 16.69 -6.88 -10.65
N TYR A 247 15.60 -7.58 -10.31
CA TYR A 247 15.29 -8.04 -8.94
C TYR A 247 16.37 -8.92 -8.32
N ASP A 248 17.17 -9.60 -9.14
CA ASP A 248 18.26 -10.52 -8.78
C ASP A 248 19.64 -9.84 -8.84
N SER A 249 19.69 -8.53 -8.59
CA SER A 249 20.92 -7.73 -8.60
C SER A 249 20.97 -6.75 -7.44
N ASP A 250 22.17 -6.30 -7.09
CA ASP A 250 22.39 -5.16 -6.19
C ASP A 250 22.05 -3.80 -6.84
N LEU A 251 21.72 -3.80 -8.13
CA LEU A 251 21.20 -2.62 -8.83
C LEU A 251 19.69 -2.41 -8.65
N TYR A 252 18.96 -3.37 -8.08
CA TYR A 252 17.54 -3.20 -7.78
C TYR A 252 17.34 -2.07 -6.77
N ALA A 253 16.46 -1.13 -7.06
CA ALA A 253 16.29 0.10 -6.29
C ALA A 253 14.85 0.62 -6.35
N VAL A 254 14.48 1.47 -5.39
CA VAL A 254 13.16 2.14 -5.36
C VAL A 254 13.29 3.58 -5.81
N GLY A 255 12.38 4.00 -6.68
CA GLY A 255 12.15 5.39 -7.06
C GLY A 255 10.71 5.82 -6.80
N TYR A 256 10.40 7.07 -7.10
CA TYR A 256 9.03 7.55 -7.09
C TYR A 256 8.76 8.62 -8.14
N ALA A 257 7.48 8.80 -8.45
CA ALA A 257 6.95 9.89 -9.25
C ALA A 257 5.77 10.54 -8.52
N THR A 258 5.47 11.81 -8.83
CA THR A 258 4.37 12.55 -8.18
C THR A 258 3.38 13.13 -9.18
N SER A 259 2.13 13.24 -8.75
CA SER A 259 1.08 13.98 -9.44
C SER A 259 0.08 14.60 -8.47
N ASN A 260 -0.66 15.60 -8.93
CA ASN A 260 -1.81 16.17 -8.21
C ASN A 260 -3.14 15.52 -8.62
N ARG A 261 -3.11 14.54 -9.52
CA ARG A 261 -4.28 13.78 -9.98
C ARG A 261 -3.92 12.30 -10.01
N ILE A 262 -4.84 11.43 -9.62
CA ILE A 262 -4.59 9.98 -9.58
C ILE A 262 -4.18 9.43 -10.95
N THR A 263 -4.74 9.96 -12.04
CA THR A 263 -4.44 9.59 -13.44
C THR A 263 -3.23 10.31 -14.02
N GLY A 264 -2.48 11.07 -13.23
CA GLY A 264 -1.31 11.82 -13.70
C GLY A 264 -1.64 13.17 -14.37
N PRO A 265 -0.67 13.74 -15.12
CA PRO A 265 0.63 13.15 -15.44
C PRO A 265 1.53 13.02 -14.21
N TYR A 266 2.28 11.92 -14.13
CA TYR A 266 3.28 11.72 -13.09
C TYR A 266 4.64 12.23 -13.54
N ARG A 267 5.37 12.87 -12.62
CA ARG A 267 6.76 13.31 -12.84
C ARG A 267 7.69 12.56 -11.90
N LYS A 268 8.63 11.81 -12.45
CA LYS A 268 9.70 11.14 -11.70
C LYS A 268 10.53 12.16 -10.94
N ALA A 269 10.92 11.81 -9.72
CA ALA A 269 11.67 12.70 -8.86
C ALA A 269 13.14 12.79 -9.31
N PRO A 270 13.74 14.00 -9.36
CA PRO A 270 15.13 14.16 -9.75
C PRO A 270 16.12 13.51 -8.76
N GLU A 271 15.70 13.27 -7.51
CA GLU A 271 16.49 12.55 -6.51
C GLU A 271 16.39 11.03 -6.58
N ASN A 272 15.67 10.46 -7.56
CA ASN A 272 15.65 9.01 -7.75
C ASN A 272 17.05 8.46 -8.07
N PRO A 273 17.36 7.22 -7.64
CA PRO A 273 16.58 6.36 -6.73
C PRO A 273 16.68 6.78 -5.25
N ILE A 274 15.63 6.51 -4.47
CA ILE A 274 15.50 6.87 -3.05
C ILE A 274 15.82 5.74 -2.06
N LEU A 275 15.93 4.50 -2.54
CA LEU A 275 16.38 3.35 -1.75
C LEU A 275 17.28 2.49 -2.64
N VAL A 276 18.54 2.31 -2.23
CA VAL A 276 19.58 1.61 -2.99
C VAL A 276 20.38 0.69 -2.08
N SER A 277 21.13 -0.23 -2.68
CA SER A 277 22.08 -1.09 -1.98
C SER A 277 23.05 -0.31 -1.10
N LYS A 278 23.26 -0.80 0.13
CA LYS A 278 24.14 -0.17 1.12
C LYS A 278 24.64 -1.21 2.13
N GLY A 279 25.97 -1.32 2.26
CA GLY A 279 26.58 -2.29 3.16
C GLY A 279 26.16 -3.72 2.79
N ALA A 280 25.63 -4.47 3.75
CA ALA A 280 25.16 -5.84 3.50
C ALA A 280 23.73 -5.92 2.91
N VAL A 281 23.07 -4.79 2.66
CA VAL A 281 21.77 -4.75 1.97
C VAL A 281 22.00 -4.65 0.46
N ALA A 282 21.56 -5.66 -0.29
CA ALA A 282 21.67 -5.68 -1.75
C ALA A 282 20.28 -5.75 -2.40
N GLY A 283 20.05 -4.91 -3.40
CA GLY A 283 18.83 -4.88 -4.19
C GLY A 283 17.55 -4.60 -3.40
N PRO A 284 17.46 -3.52 -2.60
CA PRO A 284 16.23 -3.21 -1.88
C PRO A 284 15.13 -2.72 -2.83
N GLY A 285 13.98 -3.37 -2.82
CA GLY A 285 12.87 -3.00 -3.68
C GLY A 285 11.60 -3.81 -3.41
N HIS A 286 10.70 -3.77 -4.40
CA HIS A 286 9.32 -4.26 -4.31
C HIS A 286 8.64 -3.80 -3.02
N GLN A 287 8.50 -2.49 -2.92
CA GLN A 287 8.09 -1.83 -1.69
C GLN A 287 6.58 -1.87 -1.45
N ALA A 288 6.17 -1.76 -0.19
CA ALA A 288 4.81 -1.46 0.24
C ALA A 288 4.83 -0.40 1.36
N VAL A 289 3.76 0.39 1.46
CA VAL A 289 3.64 1.44 2.49
C VAL A 289 2.67 0.98 3.57
N VAL A 290 3.11 1.04 4.84
CA VAL A 290 2.28 0.69 6.00
C VAL A 290 2.39 1.74 7.08
N GLN A 291 1.31 1.96 7.83
CA GLN A 291 1.31 2.83 9.00
C GLN A 291 1.27 2.02 10.29
N ASP A 292 2.03 2.43 11.31
CA ASP A 292 1.98 1.79 12.62
C ASP A 292 0.75 2.21 13.45
N GLY A 293 0.70 1.80 14.72
CA GLY A 293 -0.39 2.08 15.67
C GLY A 293 -0.71 3.56 15.89
N VAL A 294 0.28 4.44 15.69
CA VAL A 294 0.15 5.90 15.89
C VAL A 294 0.19 6.68 14.58
N GLY A 295 0.13 5.99 13.44
CA GLY A 295 0.10 6.61 12.12
C GLY A 295 1.47 6.99 11.55
N LYS A 296 2.59 6.59 12.18
CA LYS A 296 3.91 6.77 11.58
C LYS A 296 4.02 5.84 10.37
N THR A 297 4.50 6.38 9.25
CA THR A 297 4.62 5.64 8.00
C THR A 297 5.95 4.90 7.89
N TRP A 298 5.89 3.68 7.39
CA TRP A 298 6.99 2.76 7.19
C TRP A 298 6.97 2.23 5.76
N LEU A 299 8.15 2.02 5.20
CA LEU A 299 8.34 1.33 3.94
C LEU A 299 8.75 -0.11 4.24
N ALA A 300 7.87 -1.05 3.90
CA ALA A 300 8.20 -2.46 3.84
C ALA A 300 8.82 -2.75 2.47
N TYR A 301 9.86 -3.57 2.40
CA TYR A 301 10.53 -3.92 1.15
C TYR A 301 11.31 -5.22 1.34
N HIS A 302 11.64 -5.90 0.23
CA HIS A 302 12.57 -7.01 0.30
C HIS A 302 13.99 -6.56 -0.02
N ALA A 303 14.99 -7.32 0.42
CA ALA A 303 16.35 -7.19 -0.11
C ALA A 303 17.13 -8.51 0.06
N TRP A 304 18.11 -8.71 -0.81
CA TRP A 304 19.14 -9.73 -0.64
C TRP A 304 20.17 -9.33 0.42
N THR A 305 20.99 -10.30 0.81
CA THR A 305 22.24 -10.05 1.54
C THR A 305 23.38 -9.95 0.54
N ALA A 306 24.23 -8.94 0.67
CA ALA A 306 25.39 -8.76 -0.22
C ALA A 306 26.27 -10.03 -0.24
N GLY A 307 26.66 -10.47 -1.44
CA GLY A 307 27.38 -11.72 -1.65
C GLY A 307 26.51 -12.99 -1.63
N ARG A 308 25.19 -12.86 -1.44
CA ARG A 308 24.20 -13.95 -1.48
C ARG A 308 22.96 -13.52 -2.29
N ILE A 309 23.20 -13.05 -3.51
CA ILE A 309 22.15 -12.66 -4.46
C ILE A 309 21.80 -13.86 -5.34
N GLY A 310 20.51 -14.13 -5.50
CA GLY A 310 19.98 -15.24 -6.28
C GLY A 310 19.56 -16.43 -5.40
N ASP A 311 18.48 -17.10 -5.83
CA ASP A 311 17.79 -18.15 -5.06
C ASP A 311 18.67 -19.39 -4.77
N ALA A 312 19.76 -19.57 -5.53
CA ALA A 312 20.71 -20.67 -5.32
C ALA A 312 21.59 -20.49 -4.08
N VAL A 313 21.81 -19.25 -3.62
CA VAL A 313 22.79 -18.91 -2.56
C VAL A 313 22.22 -18.02 -1.46
N GLY A 314 21.04 -17.44 -1.66
CA GLY A 314 20.40 -16.56 -0.72
C GLY A 314 18.88 -16.51 -0.89
N TYR A 315 18.29 -15.51 -0.26
CA TYR A 315 16.86 -15.25 -0.33
C TYR A 315 16.61 -13.75 -0.13
N ARG A 316 15.40 -13.31 -0.49
CA ARG A 316 14.92 -11.95 -0.29
C ARG A 316 14.13 -11.90 1.02
N SER A 317 14.62 -11.13 2.01
CA SER A 317 14.01 -11.01 3.34
C SER A 317 13.18 -9.75 3.49
N LEU A 318 12.13 -9.79 4.33
CA LEU A 318 11.30 -8.62 4.65
C LEU A 318 12.07 -7.65 5.55
N ARG A 319 12.14 -6.39 5.13
CA ARG A 319 12.75 -5.29 5.85
C ARG A 319 11.78 -4.12 5.97
N LEU A 320 12.03 -3.28 6.97
CA LEU A 320 11.17 -2.17 7.32
C LEU A 320 12.03 -0.96 7.69
N ASP A 321 11.78 0.20 7.10
CA ASP A 321 12.42 1.46 7.49
C ASP A 321 11.41 2.63 7.49
N PRO A 322 11.62 3.68 8.31
CA PRO A 322 10.75 4.84 8.31
C PRO A 322 10.75 5.56 6.95
N VAL A 323 9.58 6.01 6.49
CA VAL A 323 9.44 6.81 5.27
C VAL A 323 8.60 8.05 5.54
N THR A 324 8.94 9.15 4.88
CA THR A 324 8.22 10.42 4.98
C THR A 324 7.76 10.90 3.61
N PHE A 325 6.52 11.40 3.56
CA PHE A 325 5.86 11.96 2.38
C PHE A 325 5.45 13.40 2.66
N ALA A 326 6.25 14.37 2.21
CA ALA A 326 6.00 15.78 2.50
C ALA A 326 6.52 16.70 1.38
N GLY A 327 5.74 17.73 1.04
CA GLY A 327 6.16 18.75 0.06
C GLY A 327 6.53 18.19 -1.31
N GLY A 328 5.82 17.16 -1.78
CA GLY A 328 6.13 16.48 -3.05
C GLY A 328 7.38 15.59 -3.01
N LYS A 329 7.97 15.36 -1.82
CA LYS A 329 9.16 14.52 -1.67
C LYS A 329 8.91 13.26 -0.85
N VAL A 330 9.66 12.21 -1.19
CA VAL A 330 9.75 10.97 -0.43
C VAL A 330 11.17 10.85 0.14
N LYS A 331 11.29 10.54 1.43
CA LYS A 331 12.57 10.21 2.04
C LYS A 331 12.44 8.95 2.86
N VAL A 332 13.28 7.97 2.57
CA VAL A 332 13.41 6.73 3.33
C VAL A 332 14.62 6.84 4.25
N ALA A 333 14.44 6.55 5.54
CA ALA A 333 15.51 6.50 6.52
C ALA A 333 16.18 5.11 6.51
N GLY A 334 16.58 4.64 5.33
CA GLY A 334 17.06 3.28 5.09
C GLY A 334 18.00 3.17 3.87
N PRO A 335 18.46 1.95 3.53
CA PRO A 335 18.18 0.72 4.26
C PRO A 335 19.04 0.61 5.53
N THR A 336 18.47 0.13 6.63
CA THR A 336 19.17 -0.03 7.92
C THR A 336 19.43 -1.49 8.30
N LEU A 337 20.48 -1.71 9.10
CA LEU A 337 20.81 -2.99 9.77
C LEU A 337 21.17 -2.78 11.27
N THR A 338 21.35 -1.52 11.68
CA THR A 338 21.59 -1.13 13.07
C THR A 338 20.27 -0.99 13.82
N PRO A 339 20.26 -0.98 15.17
CA PRO A 339 19.02 -0.78 15.92
C PRO A 339 18.32 0.50 15.50
N GLN A 340 17.05 0.39 15.17
CA GLN A 340 16.16 1.51 14.91
C GLN A 340 15.10 1.60 16.01
N GLN A 341 14.49 2.76 16.19
CA GLN A 341 13.31 2.89 17.05
C GLN A 341 12.19 1.98 16.53
N ALA A 342 11.58 1.18 17.39
CA ALA A 342 10.51 0.26 16.99
C ALA A 342 9.25 0.99 16.49
N PRO A 343 8.49 0.36 15.56
CA PRO A 343 7.11 0.75 15.28
C PRO A 343 6.27 0.71 16.55
N THR A 344 5.31 1.63 16.65
CA THR A 344 4.36 1.63 17.77
C THR A 344 3.22 0.66 17.45
N PRO A 345 2.88 -0.30 18.33
CA PRO A 345 1.81 -1.27 18.09
C PRO A 345 0.45 -0.65 17.76
#